data_AF-A0A2U3Y3Q9-F1
#
_entry.id   AF-A0A2U3Y3Q9-F1
#
_cell.length_a   1.000
_cell.length_b   1.000
_cell.length_c   1.000
_cell.angle_alpha   90.00
_cell.angle_beta   90.00
_cell.angle_gamma   90.00
#
_symmetry.space_group_name_H-M   'P 1'
#
loop_
_entity.id
_entity.type
_entity.pdbx_description
1 polymer ?
#
loop_
_entity_poly.entity_id
_entity_poly.type
_entity_poly.pdbx_seq_one_letter_code
_entity_poly.pdbx_strand_id
1 'polypeptide(L)'
;MYCIPCEGPCPKVCEEEKKTKTIDSVTSAQMLQGCTIFKGNLLINIRRGNNIASELENFMGLIEVVTGYVKIRHSHALVSLSFLKNLRQILGEEQLEGNYSFYVLDNQNLQQLWDWDHRNLTIKAGKMYFAFNPKLCVSEIYRMEEVTGTKGRQSKGDINTRNNGERASCESDVLHFTSTTTWKNRIIITWHRYRPPDYRDLISFTVYYKEAPFKNVTEYDGQDACGSNSWNMVDVDLPPNKDVEPGILLHGLKPWTQYAVYVKAVTLTMVENDHIRGAKSEILYIRTNASGIHTLCIPYFS
;
A
#
# COMPACT_ATOMS: atom_id res chain seq x y z
N MET A 1 -13.05 -41.35 10.93
CA MET A 1 -12.42 -40.29 10.11
C MET A 1 -10.96 -40.66 9.94
N TYR A 2 -10.43 -40.65 8.72
CA TYR A 2 -9.01 -40.85 8.43
C TYR A 2 -8.44 -39.52 7.91
N CYS A 3 -7.23 -39.17 8.34
CA CYS A 3 -6.53 -37.99 7.84
C CYS A 3 -5.72 -38.36 6.59
N ILE A 4 -5.77 -37.51 5.57
CA ILE A 4 -4.93 -37.63 4.37
C ILE A 4 -3.89 -36.51 4.43
N PRO A 5 -2.59 -36.80 4.21
CA PRO A 5 -1.56 -35.76 4.20
C PRO A 5 -1.80 -34.80 3.02
N CYS A 6 -1.71 -33.50 3.30
CA CYS A 6 -1.72 -32.47 2.26
C CYS A 6 -0.32 -32.29 1.68
N GLU A 7 -0.23 -31.96 0.40
CA GLU A 7 1.01 -31.42 -0.16
C GLU A 7 1.13 -29.94 0.24
N GLY A 8 2.05 -29.64 1.16
CA GLY A 8 2.22 -28.31 1.73
C GLY A 8 1.30 -28.02 2.93
N PRO A 9 1.09 -26.74 3.29
CA PRO A 9 0.23 -26.38 4.42
C PRO A 9 -1.23 -26.75 4.11
N CYS A 10 -1.82 -27.58 4.97
CA CYS A 10 -3.22 -27.98 4.82
C CYS A 10 -4.16 -26.77 4.90
N PRO A 11 -5.16 -26.67 4.01
CA PRO A 11 -6.12 -25.58 4.06
C PRO A 11 -6.96 -25.67 5.33
N LYS A 12 -7.08 -24.55 6.05
CA LYS A 12 -7.97 -24.40 7.20
C LYS A 12 -9.23 -23.67 6.74
N VAL A 13 -10.32 -24.43 6.66
CA VAL A 13 -11.64 -23.90 6.37
C VAL A 13 -12.22 -23.31 7.65
N CYS A 14 -12.61 -22.05 7.61
CA CYS A 14 -13.28 -21.37 8.71
C CYS A 14 -14.71 -21.03 8.30
N GLU A 15 -15.64 -21.41 9.17
CA GLU A 15 -17.07 -21.24 9.01
C GLU A 15 -17.62 -20.70 10.33
N GLU A 16 -18.41 -19.64 10.24
CA GLU A 16 -19.00 -18.94 11.38
C GLU A 16 -20.51 -19.13 11.34
N GLU A 17 -21.18 -19.16 12.51
CA GLU A 17 -22.64 -19.28 12.58
C GLU A 17 -23.34 -18.12 11.86
N LYS A 18 -22.73 -16.94 11.91
CA LYS A 18 -23.17 -15.76 11.15
C LYS A 18 -22.59 -15.84 9.74
N LYS A 19 -23.48 -15.82 8.75
CA LYS A 19 -23.12 -15.77 7.32
C LYS A 19 -22.18 -14.62 6.97
N THR A 20 -22.32 -13.47 7.64
CA THR A 20 -21.48 -12.29 7.41
C THR A 20 -20.65 -11.97 8.65
N LYS A 21 -19.32 -12.06 8.51
CA LYS A 21 -18.36 -11.69 9.54
C LYS A 21 -18.02 -10.21 9.40
N THR A 22 -18.41 -9.43 10.40
CA THR A 22 -18.02 -8.02 10.52
C THR A 22 -16.65 -7.90 11.18
N ILE A 23 -15.72 -7.24 10.50
CA ILE A 23 -14.39 -6.87 10.95
C ILE A 23 -14.38 -5.36 11.22
N ASP A 24 -14.65 -4.96 12.45
CA ASP A 24 -14.68 -3.55 12.88
C ASP A 24 -13.49 -3.16 13.79
N SER A 25 -12.69 -4.15 14.17
CA SER A 25 -11.59 -4.04 15.11
C SER A 25 -10.57 -5.16 14.90
N VAL A 26 -9.34 -4.97 15.41
CA VAL A 26 -8.30 -6.01 15.41
C VAL A 26 -8.79 -7.29 16.12
N THR A 27 -9.49 -7.15 17.25
CA THR A 27 -10.05 -8.27 18.01
C THR A 27 -11.05 -9.09 17.19
N SER A 28 -11.91 -8.43 16.40
CA SER A 28 -12.86 -9.14 15.53
C SER A 28 -12.19 -9.94 14.41
N ALA A 29 -11.01 -9.49 13.95
CA ALA A 29 -10.19 -10.17 12.94
C ALA A 29 -9.48 -11.41 13.49
N GLN A 30 -9.16 -11.43 14.79
CA GLN A 30 -8.42 -12.54 15.43
C GLN A 30 -9.08 -13.91 15.22
N MET A 31 -10.41 -13.97 15.14
CA MET A 31 -11.13 -15.23 14.88
C MET A 31 -10.82 -15.85 13.51
N LEU A 32 -10.30 -15.06 12.57
CA LEU A 32 -9.90 -15.51 11.24
C LEU A 32 -8.43 -15.97 11.17
N GLN A 33 -7.72 -16.00 12.30
CA GLN A 33 -6.31 -16.37 12.34
C GLN A 33 -6.07 -17.78 11.80
N GLY A 34 -5.17 -17.86 10.81
CA GLY A 34 -4.77 -19.10 10.15
C GLY A 34 -5.79 -19.66 9.15
N CYS A 35 -6.92 -18.98 8.92
CA CYS A 35 -7.91 -19.40 7.93
C CYS A 35 -7.34 -19.23 6.52
N THR A 36 -7.47 -20.24 5.67
CA THR A 36 -7.11 -20.15 4.25
C THR A 36 -8.34 -20.10 3.35
N ILE A 37 -9.45 -20.71 3.77
CA ILE A 37 -10.74 -20.64 3.08
C ILE A 37 -11.76 -20.12 4.09
N PHE A 38 -12.41 -19.00 3.76
CA PHE A 38 -13.49 -18.45 4.57
C PHE A 38 -14.84 -18.73 3.90
N LYS A 39 -15.66 -19.57 4.56
CA LYS A 39 -17.03 -19.87 4.15
C LYS A 39 -17.99 -18.82 4.72
N GLY A 40 -18.31 -17.82 3.91
CA GLY A 40 -19.19 -16.72 4.29
C GLY A 40 -18.81 -15.42 3.60
N ASN A 41 -19.36 -14.32 4.12
CA ASN A 41 -19.14 -12.96 3.63
C ASN A 41 -18.25 -12.16 4.60
N LEU A 42 -17.38 -11.32 4.07
CA LEU A 42 -16.56 -10.40 4.85
C LEU A 42 -17.12 -8.97 4.78
N LEU A 43 -17.33 -8.35 5.94
CA LEU A 43 -17.67 -6.93 6.06
C LEU A 43 -16.59 -6.21 6.86
N ILE A 44 -15.75 -5.41 6.21
CA ILE A 44 -14.68 -4.63 6.83
C ILE A 44 -15.18 -3.21 7.07
N ASN A 45 -15.14 -2.76 8.33
CA ASN A 45 -15.66 -1.48 8.79
C ASN A 45 -14.79 -0.86 9.89
N ILE A 46 -13.55 -0.53 9.55
CA ILE A 46 -12.51 -0.13 10.50
C ILE A 46 -12.33 1.38 10.48
N ARG A 47 -13.01 2.06 11.41
CA ARG A 47 -13.02 3.54 11.46
C ARG A 47 -11.77 4.13 12.11
N ARG A 48 -11.16 3.43 13.06
CA ARG A 48 -10.06 3.92 13.91
C ARG A 48 -9.12 2.78 14.30
N GLY A 49 -7.88 3.15 14.63
CA GLY A 49 -6.85 2.29 15.20
C GLY A 49 -5.48 2.62 14.61
N ASN A 50 -4.43 2.26 15.33
CA ASN A 50 -3.05 2.44 14.90
C ASN A 50 -2.42 1.05 14.67
N ASN A 51 -1.52 0.92 13.71
CA ASN A 51 -0.83 -0.33 13.33
C ASN A 51 -1.81 -1.44 12.90
N ILE A 52 -2.96 -1.07 12.34
CA ILE A 52 -4.01 -2.03 12.01
C ILE A 52 -3.59 -2.90 10.82
N ALA A 53 -2.85 -2.37 9.85
CA ALA A 53 -2.49 -3.12 8.64
C ALA A 53 -1.69 -4.39 8.97
N SER A 54 -0.68 -4.30 9.84
CA SER A 54 0.14 -5.46 10.25
C SER A 54 -0.65 -6.48 11.07
N GLU A 55 -1.51 -6.01 11.97
CA GLU A 55 -2.35 -6.90 12.77
C GLU A 55 -3.40 -7.62 11.91
N LEU A 56 -4.04 -6.90 10.98
CA LEU A 56 -4.95 -7.53 10.02
C LEU A 56 -4.22 -8.51 9.10
N GLU A 57 -2.99 -8.21 8.67
CA GLU A 57 -2.20 -9.14 7.85
C GLU A 57 -1.88 -10.42 8.66
N ASN A 58 -1.55 -10.29 9.94
CA ASN A 58 -1.31 -11.45 10.81
C ASN A 58 -2.54 -12.36 10.94
N PHE A 59 -3.75 -11.80 10.97
CA PHE A 59 -4.97 -12.58 11.11
C PHE A 59 -5.58 -13.04 9.79
N MET A 60 -5.59 -12.18 8.78
CA MET A 60 -6.33 -12.38 7.52
C MET A 60 -5.41 -12.59 6.31
N GLY A 61 -4.09 -12.43 6.45
CA GLY A 61 -3.14 -12.52 5.34
C GLY A 61 -3.05 -13.91 4.71
N LEU A 62 -3.42 -14.96 5.45
CA LEU A 62 -3.45 -16.34 4.95
C LEU A 62 -4.74 -16.70 4.19
N ILE A 63 -5.78 -15.85 4.24
CA ILE A 63 -7.04 -16.12 3.55
C ILE A 63 -6.79 -16.07 2.04
N GLU A 64 -7.13 -17.15 1.35
CA GLU A 64 -6.93 -17.34 -0.08
C GLU A 64 -8.25 -17.29 -0.85
N VAL A 65 -9.33 -17.77 -0.23
CA VAL A 65 -10.66 -17.89 -0.85
C VAL A 65 -11.73 -17.36 0.10
N VAL A 66 -12.61 -16.52 -0.43
CA VAL A 66 -13.87 -16.11 0.22
C VAL A 66 -15.02 -16.62 -0.63
N THR A 67 -15.93 -17.41 -0.04
CA THR A 67 -17.02 -18.02 -0.81
C THR A 67 -18.14 -17.02 -1.15
N GLY A 68 -18.41 -16.08 -0.26
CA GLY A 68 -19.42 -15.04 -0.44
C GLY A 68 -18.90 -13.77 -1.10
N TYR A 69 -19.32 -12.62 -0.57
CA TYR A 69 -18.86 -11.29 -0.98
C TYR A 69 -17.87 -10.67 0.01
N VAL A 70 -17.12 -9.66 -0.46
CA VAL A 70 -16.28 -8.80 0.38
C VAL A 70 -16.79 -7.36 0.29
N LYS A 71 -17.13 -6.77 1.45
CA LYS A 71 -17.60 -5.39 1.58
C LYS A 71 -16.66 -4.58 2.45
N ILE A 72 -16.11 -3.48 1.94
CA ILE A 72 -15.27 -2.54 2.68
C ILE A 72 -16.01 -1.20 2.77
N ARG A 73 -16.42 -0.81 3.97
CA ARG A 73 -17.23 0.39 4.19
C ARG A 73 -16.73 1.21 5.36
N HIS A 74 -16.71 2.54 5.24
CA HIS A 74 -16.33 3.46 6.33
C HIS A 74 -14.97 3.11 6.97
N SER A 75 -14.08 2.47 6.23
CA SER A 75 -12.81 1.98 6.76
C SER A 75 -11.73 3.05 6.63
N HIS A 76 -11.92 4.17 7.32
CA HIS A 76 -11.07 5.36 7.20
C HIS A 76 -9.63 5.16 7.68
N ALA A 77 -9.37 4.12 8.48
CA ALA A 77 -8.02 3.76 8.90
C ALA A 77 -7.25 2.98 7.82
N LEU A 78 -7.93 2.44 6.80
CA LEU A 78 -7.30 1.66 5.74
C LEU A 78 -6.80 2.56 4.61
N VAL A 79 -5.53 2.39 4.28
CA VAL A 79 -4.91 3.03 3.11
C VAL A 79 -4.68 2.04 1.96
N SER A 80 -4.55 0.75 2.27
CA SER A 80 -4.42 -0.34 1.29
C SER A 80 -5.17 -1.60 1.76
N LEU A 81 -5.51 -2.50 0.83
CA LEU A 81 -6.05 -3.84 1.13
C LEU A 81 -4.98 -4.94 1.11
N SER A 82 -3.69 -4.55 1.09
CA SER A 82 -2.53 -5.46 1.07
C SER A 82 -2.52 -6.50 2.20
N PHE A 83 -3.16 -6.22 3.34
CA PHE A 83 -3.30 -7.15 4.45
C PHE A 83 -4.05 -8.45 4.08
N LEU A 84 -4.90 -8.44 3.04
CA LEU A 84 -5.50 -9.65 2.45
C LEU A 84 -4.49 -10.33 1.50
N LYS A 85 -3.27 -10.56 1.97
CA LYS A 85 -2.11 -10.89 1.14
C LYS A 85 -2.36 -12.03 0.14
N ASN A 86 -2.85 -13.17 0.62
CA ASN A 86 -3.00 -14.37 -0.19
C ASN A 86 -4.35 -14.50 -0.92
N LEU A 87 -5.28 -13.55 -0.73
CA LEU A 87 -6.63 -13.66 -1.27
C LEU A 87 -6.62 -13.68 -2.81
N ARG A 88 -6.93 -14.82 -3.41
CA ARG A 88 -6.87 -15.05 -4.85
C ARG A 88 -8.23 -15.32 -5.48
N GLN A 89 -9.25 -15.65 -4.69
CA GLN A 89 -10.58 -15.94 -5.22
C GLN A 89 -11.70 -15.39 -4.33
N ILE A 90 -12.69 -14.77 -4.99
CA ILE A 90 -13.99 -14.42 -4.41
C ILE A 90 -15.05 -15.13 -5.25
N LEU A 91 -15.81 -16.05 -4.67
CA LEU A 91 -16.70 -16.93 -5.45
C LEU A 91 -18.04 -16.26 -5.76
N GLY A 92 -18.58 -15.44 -4.85
CA GLY A 92 -19.88 -14.79 -5.02
C GLY A 92 -21.06 -15.77 -4.96
N GLU A 93 -20.99 -16.79 -4.09
CA GLU A 93 -22.11 -17.70 -3.78
C GLU A 93 -23.29 -16.92 -3.16
N GLU A 94 -22.98 -15.98 -2.27
CA GLU A 94 -23.89 -14.95 -1.79
C GLU A 94 -23.37 -13.58 -2.24
N GLN A 95 -24.28 -12.71 -2.66
CA GLN A 95 -23.97 -11.39 -3.21
C GLN A 95 -24.85 -10.35 -2.53
N LEU A 96 -24.36 -9.12 -2.43
CA LEU A 96 -25.19 -8.01 -1.96
C LEU A 96 -26.31 -7.71 -2.96
N GLU A 97 -27.35 -7.02 -2.48
CA GLU A 97 -28.42 -6.51 -3.33
C GLU A 97 -27.85 -5.74 -4.53
N GLY A 98 -28.33 -6.08 -5.73
CA GLY A 98 -27.74 -5.61 -6.99
C GLY A 98 -26.60 -6.47 -7.53
N ASN A 99 -26.42 -7.69 -7.01
CA ASN A 99 -25.46 -8.70 -7.46
C ASN A 99 -23.99 -8.28 -7.30
N TYR A 100 -23.61 -7.69 -6.15
CA TYR A 100 -22.22 -7.29 -5.90
C TYR A 100 -21.46 -8.31 -5.05
N SER A 101 -20.30 -8.73 -5.55
CA SER A 101 -19.36 -9.61 -4.82
C SER A 101 -18.19 -8.84 -4.23
N PHE A 102 -17.94 -7.62 -4.71
CA PHE A 102 -16.95 -6.71 -4.15
C PHE A 102 -17.55 -5.31 -4.02
N TYR A 103 -17.58 -4.74 -2.82
CA TYR A 103 -18.30 -3.50 -2.55
C TYR A 103 -17.48 -2.56 -1.67
N VAL A 104 -17.06 -1.42 -2.21
CA VAL A 104 -16.16 -0.46 -1.56
C VAL A 104 -16.81 0.91 -1.49
N LEU A 105 -17.14 1.36 -0.27
CA LEU A 105 -17.92 2.58 -0.05
C LEU A 105 -17.34 3.44 1.08
N ASP A 106 -17.12 4.72 0.79
CA ASP A 106 -16.77 5.74 1.78
C ASP A 106 -15.50 5.40 2.58
N ASN A 107 -14.40 5.20 1.86
CA ASN A 107 -13.08 4.96 2.44
C ASN A 107 -12.18 6.17 2.17
N GLN A 108 -12.24 7.15 3.08
CA GLN A 108 -11.60 8.46 2.98
C GLN A 108 -10.08 8.44 2.76
N ASN A 109 -9.38 7.38 3.19
CA ASN A 109 -7.92 7.29 3.10
C ASN A 109 -7.41 6.15 2.22
N LEU A 110 -8.29 5.34 1.63
CA LEU A 110 -7.91 4.23 0.77
C LEU A 110 -7.26 4.79 -0.50
N GLN A 111 -6.01 4.43 -0.74
CA GLN A 111 -5.19 4.91 -1.85
C GLN A 111 -4.87 3.81 -2.87
N GLN A 112 -4.75 2.57 -2.41
CA GLN A 112 -4.44 1.41 -3.24
C GLN A 112 -5.34 0.23 -2.85
N LEU A 113 -5.60 -0.70 -3.78
CA LEU A 113 -6.24 -1.96 -3.45
C LEU A 113 -5.18 -3.02 -3.16
N TRP A 114 -4.40 -3.39 -4.18
CA TRP A 114 -3.32 -4.36 -4.08
C TRP A 114 -2.18 -3.99 -5.02
N ASP A 115 -1.01 -4.57 -4.79
CA ASP A 115 0.07 -4.55 -5.77
C ASP A 115 -0.24 -5.55 -6.91
N TRP A 116 -0.92 -5.05 -7.94
CA TRP A 116 -1.35 -5.83 -9.11
C TRP A 116 -0.19 -6.35 -9.97
N ASP A 117 1.02 -5.81 -9.85
CA ASP A 117 2.18 -6.30 -10.59
C ASP A 117 2.66 -7.67 -10.07
N HIS A 118 2.33 -7.99 -8.82
CA HIS A 118 2.78 -9.20 -8.14
C HIS A 118 1.63 -10.11 -7.69
N ARG A 119 0.38 -9.79 -8.08
CA ARG A 119 -0.80 -10.45 -7.51
C ARG A 119 -1.91 -10.65 -8.53
N ASN A 120 -2.59 -11.80 -8.40
CA ASN A 120 -3.80 -12.14 -9.11
C ASN A 120 -4.97 -12.31 -8.14
N LEU A 121 -6.16 -11.97 -8.62
CA LEU A 121 -7.43 -12.18 -7.93
C LEU A 121 -8.47 -12.54 -8.98
N THR A 122 -9.34 -13.51 -8.72
CA THR A 122 -10.47 -13.83 -9.60
C THR A 122 -11.78 -13.62 -8.86
N ILE A 123 -12.73 -12.91 -9.46
CA ILE A 123 -14.11 -12.82 -8.97
C ILE A 123 -14.99 -13.67 -9.88
N LYS A 124 -15.42 -14.84 -9.36
CA LYS A 124 -16.12 -15.85 -10.16
C LYS A 124 -17.50 -15.36 -10.63
N ALA A 125 -18.31 -14.84 -9.71
CA ALA A 125 -19.63 -14.29 -10.01
C ALA A 125 -19.83 -12.94 -9.30
N GLY A 126 -20.77 -12.13 -9.83
CA GLY A 126 -21.12 -10.82 -9.29
C GLY A 126 -20.33 -9.65 -9.89
N LYS A 127 -20.78 -8.44 -9.53
CA LYS A 127 -20.26 -7.13 -9.93
C LYS A 127 -19.37 -6.53 -8.84
N MET A 128 -18.74 -5.41 -9.20
CA MET A 128 -18.02 -4.56 -8.24
C MET A 128 -18.69 -3.21 -8.13
N TYR A 129 -18.63 -2.60 -6.95
CA TYR A 129 -19.15 -1.25 -6.70
C TYR A 129 -18.13 -0.41 -5.96
N PHE A 130 -17.89 0.81 -6.46
CA PHE A 130 -16.98 1.79 -5.88
C PHE A 130 -17.63 3.17 -5.84
N ALA A 131 -17.75 3.74 -4.65
CA ALA A 131 -18.18 5.13 -4.47
C ALA A 131 -17.57 5.77 -3.24
N PHE A 132 -17.35 7.09 -3.29
CA PHE A 132 -16.84 7.89 -2.17
C PHE A 132 -15.48 7.41 -1.67
N ASN A 133 -14.57 7.05 -2.58
CA ASN A 133 -13.18 6.71 -2.26
C ASN A 133 -12.26 7.80 -2.83
N PRO A 134 -12.21 9.00 -2.20
CA PRO A 134 -11.62 10.18 -2.82
C PRO A 134 -10.12 10.08 -3.06
N LYS A 135 -9.39 9.25 -2.28
CA LYS A 135 -7.95 9.03 -2.47
C LYS A 135 -7.61 7.81 -3.34
N LEU A 136 -8.61 7.02 -3.75
CA LEU A 136 -8.41 5.84 -4.57
C LEU A 136 -8.53 6.22 -6.04
N CYS A 137 -7.44 6.06 -6.78
CA CYS A 137 -7.42 6.34 -8.21
C CYS A 137 -8.40 5.47 -9.00
N VAL A 138 -9.14 6.06 -9.93
CA VAL A 138 -10.06 5.29 -10.77
C VAL A 138 -9.31 4.30 -11.67
N SER A 139 -8.09 4.66 -12.10
CA SER A 139 -7.20 3.75 -12.85
C SER A 139 -6.89 2.46 -12.10
N GLU A 140 -6.73 2.50 -10.78
CA GLU A 140 -6.53 1.33 -9.92
C GLU A 140 -7.76 0.40 -9.94
N ILE A 141 -8.96 0.99 -9.99
CA ILE A 141 -10.23 0.25 -10.07
C ILE A 141 -10.38 -0.41 -11.45
N TYR A 142 -10.05 0.29 -12.53
CA TYR A 142 -10.07 -0.29 -13.88
C TYR A 142 -9.03 -1.39 -14.05
N ARG A 143 -7.84 -1.24 -13.46
CA ARG A 143 -6.83 -2.31 -13.40
C ARG A 143 -7.36 -3.54 -12.66
N MET A 144 -8.10 -3.34 -11.56
CA MET A 144 -8.77 -4.42 -10.85
C MET A 144 -9.80 -5.14 -11.73
N GLU A 145 -10.62 -4.44 -12.52
CA GLU A 145 -11.61 -5.07 -13.43
C GLU A 145 -10.96 -6.02 -14.43
N GLU A 146 -9.78 -5.65 -14.92
CA GLU A 146 -8.98 -6.45 -15.85
C GLU A 146 -8.42 -7.71 -15.18
N VAL A 147 -7.71 -7.55 -14.06
CA VAL A 147 -7.11 -8.69 -13.32
C VAL A 147 -8.18 -9.64 -12.80
N THR A 148 -9.31 -9.12 -12.33
CA THR A 148 -10.39 -9.93 -11.76
C THR A 148 -11.24 -10.66 -12.79
N GLY A 149 -11.07 -10.36 -14.08
CA GLY A 149 -11.90 -10.90 -15.15
C GLY A 149 -13.35 -10.41 -15.09
N THR A 150 -13.58 -9.23 -14.49
CA THR A 150 -14.93 -8.67 -14.30
C THR A 150 -15.25 -7.52 -15.25
N LYS A 151 -14.32 -7.10 -16.11
CA LYS A 151 -14.53 -6.06 -17.12
C LYS A 151 -15.84 -6.26 -17.89
N GLY A 152 -16.69 -5.24 -17.88
CA GLY A 152 -17.99 -5.24 -18.58
C GLY A 152 -19.16 -5.86 -17.82
N ARG A 153 -18.97 -6.32 -16.58
CA ARG A 153 -20.08 -6.80 -15.71
C ARG A 153 -20.80 -5.65 -14.99
N GLN A 154 -20.16 -4.49 -14.86
CA GLN A 154 -20.59 -3.34 -14.08
C GLN A 154 -21.55 -2.44 -14.86
N SER A 155 -22.48 -1.79 -14.15
CA SER A 155 -23.31 -0.71 -14.69
C SER A 155 -22.55 0.62 -14.70
N LYS A 156 -23.00 1.59 -15.52
CA LYS A 156 -22.37 2.94 -15.61
C LYS A 156 -22.26 3.69 -14.28
N GLY A 157 -23.14 3.39 -13.32
CA GLY A 157 -23.14 4.03 -11.99
C GLY A 157 -22.36 3.26 -10.92
N ASP A 158 -21.89 2.05 -11.21
CA ASP A 158 -21.25 1.19 -10.22
C ASP A 158 -19.82 1.66 -9.91
N ILE A 159 -19.17 2.32 -10.88
CA ILE A 159 -17.87 2.98 -10.74
C ILE A 159 -18.02 4.42 -11.21
N ASN A 160 -18.22 5.33 -10.26
CA ASN A 160 -18.41 6.76 -10.52
C ASN A 160 -17.07 7.50 -10.43
N THR A 161 -16.68 8.26 -11.46
CA THR A 161 -15.47 9.09 -11.44
C THR A 161 -15.62 10.37 -10.62
N ARG A 162 -16.84 10.80 -10.27
CA ARG A 162 -17.08 12.06 -9.54
C ARG A 162 -16.62 12.04 -8.08
N ASN A 163 -16.65 10.87 -7.43
CA ASN A 163 -16.37 10.75 -6.00
C ASN A 163 -15.35 9.64 -5.68
N ASN A 164 -14.75 9.03 -6.71
CA ASN A 164 -13.56 8.20 -6.59
C ASN A 164 -12.41 8.98 -7.22
N GLY A 165 -11.28 9.07 -6.52
CA GLY A 165 -10.09 9.76 -7.02
C GLY A 165 -10.14 11.29 -6.97
N GLU A 166 -11.20 11.90 -6.44
CA GLU A 166 -11.39 13.36 -6.30
C GLU A 166 -10.18 14.08 -5.65
N ARG A 167 -9.51 13.42 -4.70
CA ARG A 167 -8.34 13.94 -3.97
C ARG A 167 -7.09 13.08 -4.19
N ALA A 168 -7.06 12.31 -5.28
CA ALA A 168 -5.97 11.40 -5.59
C ALA A 168 -5.06 11.98 -6.68
N SER A 169 -3.75 11.96 -6.45
CA SER A 169 -2.75 12.31 -7.47
C SER A 169 -2.38 11.06 -8.29
N CYS A 170 -3.26 10.70 -9.22
CA CYS A 170 -3.14 9.45 -9.99
C CYS A 170 -2.10 9.52 -11.11
N GLU A 171 -1.91 10.70 -11.68
CA GLU A 171 -0.81 10.99 -12.58
C GLU A 171 0.31 11.61 -11.74
N SER A 172 1.42 10.89 -11.62
CA SER A 172 2.61 11.38 -10.93
C SER A 172 3.77 11.47 -11.89
N ASP A 173 4.36 12.65 -12.03
CA ASP A 173 5.65 12.80 -12.69
C ASP A 173 6.74 12.06 -11.89
N VAL A 174 7.78 11.59 -12.58
CA VAL A 174 8.85 10.83 -11.94
C VAL A 174 9.94 11.78 -11.45
N LEU A 175 10.23 11.74 -10.15
CA LEU A 175 11.41 12.41 -9.58
C LEU A 175 12.64 11.52 -9.76
N HIS A 176 13.70 12.10 -10.30
CA HIS A 176 14.95 11.40 -10.57
C HIS A 176 16.04 11.83 -9.58
N PHE A 177 16.67 10.85 -8.92
CA PHE A 177 17.85 11.09 -8.09
C PHE A 177 19.06 11.45 -8.94
N THR A 178 19.89 12.35 -8.45
CA THR A 178 21.06 12.86 -9.18
C THR A 178 22.37 12.44 -8.56
N SER A 179 22.47 12.45 -7.23
CA SER A 179 23.66 11.97 -6.53
C SER A 179 23.32 11.32 -5.21
N THR A 180 24.14 10.35 -4.82
CA THR A 180 24.10 9.73 -3.49
C THR A 180 25.52 9.62 -2.94
N THR A 181 25.71 10.08 -1.72
CA THR A 181 27.01 9.99 -1.02
C THR A 181 26.82 9.36 0.34
N THR A 182 27.54 8.28 0.61
CA THR A 182 27.36 7.45 1.80
C THR A 182 28.56 7.50 2.74
N TRP A 183 28.28 7.55 4.04
CA TRP A 183 29.24 7.37 5.12
C TRP A 183 28.72 6.29 6.08
N LYS A 184 29.45 6.06 7.18
CA LYS A 184 29.09 5.03 8.18
C LYS A 184 27.74 5.27 8.87
N ASN A 185 27.33 6.53 9.00
CA ASN A 185 26.11 6.90 9.75
C ASN A 185 25.36 8.09 9.12
N ARG A 186 25.72 8.43 7.89
CA ARG A 186 25.16 9.57 7.16
C ARG A 186 24.98 9.20 5.69
N ILE A 187 23.93 9.73 5.09
CA ILE A 187 23.65 9.61 3.66
C ILE A 187 23.24 11.00 3.17
N ILE A 188 23.89 11.48 2.10
CA ILE A 188 23.43 12.65 1.34
C ILE A 188 22.78 12.15 0.07
N ILE A 189 21.59 12.66 -0.24
CA ILE A 189 20.86 12.36 -1.47
C ILE A 189 20.36 13.66 -2.06
N THR A 190 20.53 13.81 -3.37
CA THR A 190 19.99 14.93 -4.18
C THR A 190 19.11 14.39 -5.30
N TRP A 191 18.15 15.19 -5.74
CA TRP A 191 17.28 14.86 -6.87
C TRP A 191 17.07 16.08 -7.77
N HIS A 192 16.66 15.83 -9.02
CA HIS A 192 16.40 16.89 -9.96
C HIS A 192 15.33 17.84 -9.45
N ARG A 193 15.51 19.13 -9.77
CA ARG A 193 14.49 20.15 -9.48
C ARG A 193 13.21 19.79 -10.20
N TYR A 194 12.13 19.67 -9.45
CA TYR A 194 10.78 19.54 -9.99
C TYR A 194 10.07 20.88 -9.95
N ARG A 195 9.36 21.19 -11.04
CA ARG A 195 8.54 22.39 -11.14
C ARG A 195 7.11 21.95 -11.43
N PRO A 196 6.12 22.36 -10.61
CA PRO A 196 4.73 22.04 -10.88
C PRO A 196 4.29 22.61 -12.24
N PRO A 197 3.25 22.02 -12.86
CA PRO A 197 2.69 22.53 -14.11
C PRO A 197 2.17 23.98 -14.03
N ASP A 198 1.54 24.36 -12.90
CA ASP A 198 1.15 25.75 -12.65
C ASP A 198 2.28 26.49 -11.92
N TYR A 199 2.66 27.66 -12.44
CA TYR A 199 3.75 28.47 -11.89
C TYR A 199 3.45 29.10 -10.53
N ARG A 200 2.17 29.11 -10.12
CA ARG A 200 1.70 29.64 -8.82
C ARG A 200 1.73 28.59 -7.72
N ASP A 201 1.81 27.33 -8.07
CA ASP A 201 1.76 26.25 -7.11
C ASP A 201 3.01 26.26 -6.24
N LEU A 202 2.77 26.12 -4.94
CA LEU A 202 3.85 26.00 -3.97
C LEU A 202 4.34 24.56 -3.96
N ILE A 203 5.66 24.38 -3.91
CA ILE A 203 6.29 23.08 -3.95
C ILE A 203 7.21 22.89 -2.75
N SER A 204 7.02 21.77 -2.07
CA SER A 204 7.96 21.23 -1.08
C SER A 204 8.16 19.74 -1.36
N PHE A 205 9.16 19.12 -0.75
CA PHE A 205 9.41 17.70 -0.88
C PHE A 205 9.33 17.03 0.48
N THR A 206 8.84 15.79 0.51
CA THR A 206 8.94 14.93 1.69
C THR A 206 9.80 13.72 1.33
N VAL A 207 10.88 13.53 2.09
CA VAL A 207 11.76 12.37 1.96
C VAL A 207 11.31 11.29 2.93
N TYR A 208 11.08 10.10 2.38
CA TYR A 208 10.68 8.92 3.13
C TYR A 208 11.85 7.95 3.19
N TYR A 209 12.24 7.50 4.38
CA TYR A 209 13.27 6.48 4.53
C TYR A 209 13.01 5.50 5.67
N LYS A 210 13.42 4.24 5.48
CA LYS A 210 13.40 3.21 6.53
C LYS A 210 14.47 2.15 6.32
N GLU A 211 14.82 1.43 7.38
CA GLU A 211 15.68 0.25 7.30
C GLU A 211 14.98 -0.85 6.47
N ALA A 212 15.69 -1.39 5.48
CA ALA A 212 15.14 -2.37 4.55
C ALA A 212 16.18 -3.47 4.29
N PRO A 213 16.14 -4.57 5.05
CA PRO A 213 17.06 -5.70 4.87
C PRO A 213 16.94 -6.33 3.47
N PHE A 214 15.74 -6.27 2.87
CA PHE A 214 15.41 -6.82 1.56
C PHE A 214 14.82 -5.73 0.64
N LYS A 215 14.81 -6.00 -0.67
CA LYS A 215 14.32 -5.08 -1.71
C LYS A 215 12.85 -5.34 -2.11
N ASN A 216 12.00 -5.65 -1.14
CA ASN A 216 10.58 -5.96 -1.34
C ASN A 216 9.65 -4.99 -0.59
N VAL A 217 10.14 -3.77 -0.35
CA VAL A 217 9.43 -2.73 0.38
C VAL A 217 8.42 -2.05 -0.54
N THR A 218 7.22 -1.77 -0.01
CA THR A 218 6.19 -0.99 -0.70
C THR A 218 5.99 0.39 -0.04
N GLU A 219 5.48 1.37 -0.81
CA GLU A 219 5.12 2.70 -0.29
C GLU A 219 4.10 2.62 0.85
N TYR A 220 3.23 1.61 0.80
CA TYR A 220 2.10 1.45 1.73
C TYR A 220 2.45 0.68 3.00
N ASP A 221 3.69 0.21 3.13
CA ASP A 221 4.17 -0.45 4.34
C ASP A 221 4.21 0.53 5.53
N GLY A 222 3.55 0.16 6.63
CA GLY A 222 3.71 0.82 7.93
C GLY A 222 3.17 2.26 8.00
N GLN A 223 2.14 2.61 7.23
CA GLN A 223 1.61 3.99 7.14
C GLN A 223 0.77 4.46 8.33
N ASP A 224 1.17 4.10 9.55
CA ASP A 224 0.73 4.81 10.74
C ASP A 224 1.74 5.89 11.07
N ALA A 225 1.27 7.12 11.27
CA ALA A 225 2.11 8.28 11.63
C ALA A 225 3.01 8.05 12.87
N CYS A 226 2.79 6.95 13.63
CA CYS A 226 3.48 6.64 14.88
C CYS A 226 3.90 5.15 15.05
N GLY A 227 4.00 4.35 13.97
CA GLY A 227 4.39 2.92 14.05
C GLY A 227 5.91 2.69 14.09
N SER A 228 6.40 1.61 14.73
CA SER A 228 7.84 1.26 14.73
C SER A 228 8.35 0.71 13.40
N ASN A 229 7.44 0.29 12.52
CA ASN A 229 7.73 -0.25 11.19
C ASN A 229 7.37 0.75 10.06
N SER A 230 7.18 2.03 10.43
CA SER A 230 6.75 3.10 9.53
C SER A 230 7.93 3.75 8.79
N TRP A 231 7.59 4.48 7.73
CA TRP A 231 8.55 5.36 7.06
C TRP A 231 8.88 6.56 7.94
N ASN A 232 10.17 6.86 8.10
CA ASN A 232 10.61 8.14 8.66
C ASN A 232 10.43 9.21 7.59
N MET A 233 9.87 10.36 7.97
CA MET A 233 9.53 11.45 7.06
C MET A 233 10.31 12.71 7.42
N VAL A 234 10.88 13.36 6.41
CA VAL A 234 11.57 14.65 6.57
C VAL A 234 11.14 15.57 5.44
N ASP A 235 10.55 16.71 5.78
CA ASP A 235 10.20 17.74 4.82
C ASP A 235 11.43 18.58 4.44
N VAL A 236 11.53 18.88 3.15
CA VAL A 236 12.66 19.56 2.51
C VAL A 236 12.11 20.60 1.55
N ASP A 237 12.37 21.87 1.88
CA ASP A 237 11.99 22.97 1.01
C ASP A 237 12.85 23.03 -0.26
N LEU A 238 12.26 23.51 -1.34
CA LEU A 238 12.98 23.75 -2.58
C LEU A 238 14.03 24.87 -2.37
N PRO A 239 15.31 24.66 -2.73
CA PRO A 239 16.33 25.69 -2.57
C PRO A 239 16.00 26.97 -3.37
N PRO A 240 16.18 28.17 -2.80
CA PRO A 240 15.88 29.42 -3.48
C PRO A 240 16.82 29.68 -4.67
N ASN A 241 18.09 29.24 -4.56
CA ASN A 241 19.01 29.26 -5.68
C ASN A 241 18.61 28.17 -6.68
N LYS A 242 18.37 28.56 -7.94
CA LYS A 242 17.96 27.67 -9.03
C LYS A 242 19.07 26.76 -9.53
N ASP A 243 20.33 27.14 -9.32
CA ASP A 243 21.50 26.37 -9.76
C ASP A 243 21.83 25.21 -8.81
N VAL A 244 21.20 25.19 -7.63
CA VAL A 244 21.40 24.15 -6.61
C VAL A 244 20.21 23.18 -6.65
N GLU A 245 20.48 21.88 -6.76
CA GLU A 245 19.44 20.87 -6.69
C GLU A 245 18.97 20.64 -5.24
N PRO A 246 17.68 20.30 -5.02
CA PRO A 246 17.20 19.88 -3.71
C PRO A 246 17.89 18.60 -3.25
N GLY A 247 18.08 18.49 -1.93
CA GLY A 247 18.69 17.32 -1.32
C GLY A 247 18.59 17.35 0.19
N ILE A 248 18.96 16.24 0.81
CA ILE A 248 18.91 16.06 2.27
C ILE A 248 20.15 15.35 2.79
N LEU A 249 20.53 15.68 4.03
CA LEU A 249 21.49 14.94 4.83
C LEU A 249 20.74 14.10 5.88
N LEU A 250 20.66 12.81 5.65
CA LEU A 250 20.19 11.84 6.65
C LEU A 250 21.33 11.55 7.63
N HIS A 251 21.04 11.56 8.93
CA HIS A 251 22.00 11.35 10.01
C HIS A 251 21.48 10.33 11.03
N GLY A 252 22.37 9.82 11.89
CA GLY A 252 21.99 8.83 12.92
C GLY A 252 21.72 7.42 12.37
N LEU A 253 22.20 7.12 11.17
CA LEU A 253 21.98 5.83 10.52
C LEU A 253 22.91 4.75 11.08
N LYS A 254 22.48 3.49 11.04
CA LYS A 254 23.31 2.35 11.42
C LYS A 254 24.39 2.09 10.35
N PRO A 255 25.63 1.76 10.73
CA PRO A 255 26.66 1.32 9.77
C PRO A 255 26.30 0.02 9.06
N TRP A 256 26.81 -0.16 7.84
CA TRP A 256 26.59 -1.34 6.99
C TRP A 256 25.12 -1.80 6.90
N THR A 257 24.19 -0.84 6.87
CA THR A 257 22.76 -1.10 6.91
C THR A 257 22.12 -0.59 5.64
N GLN A 258 21.23 -1.38 5.05
CA GLN A 258 20.48 -1.01 3.85
C GLN A 258 19.22 -0.24 4.22
N TYR A 259 19.01 0.87 3.53
CA TYR A 259 17.85 1.75 3.66
C TYR A 259 17.11 1.80 2.34
N ALA A 260 15.78 1.79 2.41
CA ALA A 260 14.91 2.18 1.30
C ALA A 260 14.62 3.68 1.44
N VAL A 261 14.74 4.44 0.35
CA VAL A 261 14.50 5.88 0.31
C VAL A 261 13.69 6.23 -0.92
N TYR A 262 12.66 7.07 -0.78
CA TYR A 262 11.99 7.71 -1.90
C TYR A 262 11.57 9.14 -1.54
N VAL A 263 11.29 9.94 -2.56
CA VAL A 263 10.90 11.34 -2.41
C VAL A 263 9.54 11.56 -3.04
N LYS A 264 8.69 12.33 -2.36
CA LYS A 264 7.40 12.79 -2.88
C LYS A 264 7.39 14.31 -2.93
N ALA A 265 6.92 14.85 -4.03
CA ALA A 265 6.61 16.27 -4.16
C ALA A 265 5.25 16.55 -3.51
N VAL A 266 5.21 17.57 -2.66
CA VAL A 266 4.00 18.13 -2.07
C VAL A 266 3.71 19.43 -2.79
N THR A 267 2.74 19.38 -3.70
CA THR A 267 2.25 20.53 -4.46
C THR A 267 1.00 21.09 -3.79
N LEU A 268 1.06 22.35 -3.38
CA LEU A 268 -0.12 23.09 -2.93
C LEU A 268 -0.66 23.87 -4.14
N THR A 269 -1.72 23.34 -4.73
CA THR A 269 -2.36 23.93 -5.91
C THR A 269 -3.18 25.14 -5.51
N MET A 270 -2.86 26.32 -6.08
CA MET A 270 -3.59 27.56 -5.76
C MET A 270 -4.92 27.67 -6.51
N VAL A 271 -5.13 26.83 -7.51
CA VAL A 271 -6.39 26.68 -8.24
C VAL A 271 -6.89 25.26 -8.03
N GLU A 272 -8.17 25.15 -7.66
CA GLU A 272 -8.87 23.88 -7.56
C GLU A 272 -9.11 23.34 -8.98
N ASN A 273 -8.13 22.59 -9.49
CA ASN A 273 -8.24 21.85 -10.75
C ASN A 273 -8.46 20.37 -10.42
N ASP A 274 -9.36 19.72 -11.16
CA ASP A 274 -9.64 18.27 -11.08
C ASP A 274 -8.44 17.38 -11.50
N HIS A 275 -7.29 17.97 -11.85
CA HIS A 275 -6.08 17.26 -12.29
C HIS A 275 -4.94 17.53 -11.31
N ILE A 276 -5.03 16.92 -10.15
CA ILE A 276 -3.98 16.97 -9.12
C ILE A 276 -2.78 16.16 -9.62
N ARG A 277 -1.79 16.83 -10.20
CA ARG A 277 -0.52 16.19 -10.58
C ARG A 277 0.48 16.24 -9.43
N GLY A 278 0.87 15.07 -8.97
CA GLY A 278 1.97 14.93 -8.01
C GLY A 278 3.29 14.63 -8.73
N ALA A 279 4.37 14.53 -7.97
CA ALA A 279 5.58 13.87 -8.46
C ALA A 279 6.16 12.96 -7.38
N LYS A 280 6.73 11.84 -7.80
CA LYS A 280 7.25 10.81 -6.89
C LYS A 280 8.46 10.13 -7.52
N SER A 281 9.46 9.79 -6.71
CA SER A 281 10.59 8.98 -7.17
C SER A 281 10.28 7.48 -7.09
N GLU A 282 11.08 6.67 -7.79
CA GLU A 282 11.18 5.25 -7.46
C GLU A 282 11.81 5.05 -6.06
N ILE A 283 11.65 3.86 -5.49
CA ILE A 283 12.31 3.47 -4.24
C ILE A 283 13.77 3.13 -4.53
N LEU A 284 14.67 3.95 -4.02
CA LEU A 284 16.11 3.77 -4.09
C LEU A 284 16.60 3.03 -2.85
N TYR A 285 17.37 1.95 -3.06
CA TYR A 285 17.99 1.20 -1.96
C TYR A 285 19.46 1.57 -1.82
N ILE A 286 19.84 2.10 -0.66
CA ILE A 286 21.19 2.62 -0.38
C ILE A 286 21.74 1.94 0.87
N ARG A 287 23.00 1.52 0.85
CA ARG A 287 23.69 0.93 2.02
C ARG A 287 24.73 1.90 2.58
N THR A 288 24.70 2.11 3.89
CA THR A 288 25.75 2.89 4.59
C THR A 288 27.08 2.15 4.62
N ASN A 289 28.18 2.89 4.77
CA ASN A 289 29.51 2.28 4.82
C ASN A 289 29.71 1.52 6.14
N ALA A 290 30.65 0.58 6.15
CA ALA A 290 31.07 -0.08 7.39
C ALA A 290 31.78 0.89 8.33
N SER A 291 31.74 0.61 9.64
CA SER A 291 32.28 1.48 10.69
C SER A 291 33.81 1.38 10.90
N GLY A 292 34.52 0.45 10.25
CA GLY A 292 35.98 0.40 10.33
C GLY A 292 36.67 -0.73 9.55
N ILE A 293 37.76 -0.33 8.87
CA ILE A 293 39.00 -1.01 8.44
C ILE A 293 38.88 -2.49 8.06
N HIS A 294 39.25 -2.78 6.79
CA HIS A 294 39.71 -4.10 6.35
C HIS A 294 40.88 -4.57 7.22
N THR A 295 40.60 -5.22 8.35
CA THR A 295 41.49 -6.26 8.84
C THR A 295 41.28 -7.42 7.89
N LEU A 296 42.20 -7.57 6.93
CA LEU A 296 42.35 -8.83 6.20
C LEU A 296 42.31 -9.95 7.22
N CYS A 297 41.24 -10.73 7.23
CA CYS A 297 41.26 -12.06 7.83
C CYS A 297 42.26 -12.87 7.02
N ILE A 298 43.54 -12.78 7.36
CA ILE A 298 44.54 -13.75 6.94
C ILE A 298 44.25 -14.99 7.79
N PRO A 299 43.80 -16.11 7.20
CA PRO A 299 43.70 -17.34 7.96
C PRO A 299 45.14 -17.79 8.26
N TYR A 300 45.54 -17.71 9.53
CA TYR A 300 46.68 -18.47 10.02
C TYR A 300 46.29 -19.95 9.94
N PHE A 301 46.76 -20.63 8.90
CA PHE A 301 46.93 -22.07 8.94
C PHE A 301 48.26 -22.34 9.65
N SER A 302 48.17 -23.00 10.81
CA SER A 302 49.26 -23.72 11.47
C SER A 302 48.70 -25.02 11.98
#